data_AF-A0A3M1TTV8-F1
#
_entry.id   AF-A0A3M1TTV8-F1
#
_cell.length_a   1.000
_cell.length_b   1.000
_cell.length_c   1.000
_cell.angle_alpha   90.00
_cell.angle_beta   90.00
_cell.angle_gamma   90.00
#
_symmetry.space_group_name_H-M   'P 1'
#
loop_
_entity.id
_entity.type
_entity.pdbx_description
1 polymer ?
#
loop_
_entity_poly.entity_id
_entity_poly.type
_entity_poly.pdbx_seq_one_letter_code
_entity_poly.pdbx_strand_id
1 'polypeptide(L)'
;MRVPTALRAILLGSVVGLALSTATPARADKACEADCEESTAECERVCREHAGEGAGRCLQACKEVEAECFKECNEPDTSDE
;
A
#
# COMPACT_ATOMS: atom_id res chain seq x y z
N MET A 1 15.37 8.24 -58.83
CA MET A 1 13.91 8.50 -58.69
C MET A 1 13.59 8.67 -57.21
N ARG A 2 12.81 9.72 -56.89
CA ARG A 2 11.98 10.06 -55.71
C ARG A 2 12.07 9.22 -54.40
N VAL A 3 12.38 9.91 -53.29
CA VAL A 3 12.13 9.62 -51.83
C VAL A 3 10.68 10.08 -51.48
N PRO A 4 10.04 9.93 -50.28
CA PRO A 4 10.40 9.34 -48.96
C PRO A 4 9.24 8.50 -48.31
N THR A 5 9.19 8.00 -47.07
CA THR A 5 9.11 8.62 -45.72
C THR A 5 8.72 7.45 -44.80
N ALA A 6 9.53 6.97 -43.86
CA ALA A 6 9.33 7.28 -42.43
C ALA A 6 10.42 6.52 -41.62
N LEU A 7 11.68 6.80 -41.93
CA LEU A 7 12.79 6.54 -41.03
C LEU A 7 13.10 7.87 -40.32
N ARG A 8 12.36 8.16 -39.25
CA ARG A 8 12.69 9.15 -38.22
C ARG A 8 12.68 8.36 -36.91
N ALA A 9 13.81 7.87 -36.41
CA ALA A 9 14.79 8.68 -35.69
C ALA A 9 14.08 9.70 -34.78
N ILE A 10 13.48 9.20 -33.69
CA ILE A 10 13.26 10.00 -32.48
C ILE A 10 14.17 9.36 -31.43
N LEU A 11 15.42 9.80 -31.50
CA LEU A 11 16.39 9.70 -30.43
C LEU A 11 15.93 10.56 -29.26
N LEU A 12 16.10 10.02 -28.05
CA LEU A 12 16.62 10.71 -26.87
C LEU A 12 15.85 11.97 -26.45
N GLY A 13 14.84 11.80 -25.61
CA GLY A 13 14.17 12.94 -24.99
C GLY A 13 13.01 12.57 -24.07
N SER A 14 13.22 11.68 -23.11
CA SER A 14 12.36 11.62 -21.92
C SER A 14 13.23 11.55 -20.69
N VAL A 15 13.67 12.74 -20.28
CA VAL A 15 14.10 13.04 -18.93
C VAL A 15 12.85 12.93 -18.05
N VAL A 16 12.36 11.73 -17.79
CA VAL A 16 11.48 11.51 -16.64
C VAL A 16 12.44 11.30 -15.49
N GLY A 17 12.89 12.44 -14.95
CA GLY A 17 13.43 12.45 -13.61
C GLY A 17 12.38 11.79 -12.74
N LEU A 18 12.71 10.61 -12.20
CA LEU A 18 12.00 10.10 -11.03
C LEU A 18 12.23 11.16 -9.96
N ALA A 19 11.21 12.02 -9.84
CA ALA A 19 11.11 13.02 -8.82
C ALA A 19 11.40 12.31 -7.50
N LEU A 20 12.37 12.88 -6.80
CA LEU A 20 12.77 12.53 -5.45
C LEU A 20 11.55 12.04 -4.70
N SER A 21 11.63 10.79 -4.24
CA SER A 21 10.76 10.24 -3.21
C SER A 21 10.67 11.28 -2.10
N THR A 22 9.59 12.05 -2.09
CA THR A 22 9.21 12.80 -0.91
C THR A 22 8.83 11.73 0.09
N ALA A 23 9.84 11.26 0.82
CA ALA A 23 9.69 10.56 2.07
C ALA A 23 8.80 11.45 2.93
N THR A 24 7.51 11.16 2.89
CA THR A 24 6.52 11.86 3.69
C THR A 24 6.89 11.49 5.12
N PRO A 25 7.23 12.47 5.97
CA PRO A 25 7.71 12.16 7.30
C PRO A 25 6.59 11.46 8.06
N ALA A 26 6.95 10.39 8.77
CA ALA A 26 6.12 9.67 9.72
C ALA A 26 5.43 10.66 10.69
N ARG A 27 4.25 11.08 10.30
CA ARG A 27 3.20 11.51 11.19
C ARG A 27 2.20 10.39 11.07
N ALA A 28 1.82 9.79 12.20
CA ALA A 28 0.69 8.88 12.31
C ALA A 28 -0.38 9.28 11.29
N ASP A 29 -0.43 8.55 10.17
CA ASP A 29 -1.23 8.98 9.05
C ASP A 29 -2.66 8.58 9.38
N LYS A 30 -3.50 9.59 9.63
CA LYS A 30 -4.88 9.36 10.06
C LYS A 30 -5.70 8.60 9.03
N ALA A 31 -5.31 8.63 7.75
CA ALA A 31 -5.93 7.78 6.74
C ALA A 31 -5.44 6.34 6.88
N CYS A 32 -4.13 6.12 7.05
CA CYS A 32 -3.58 4.79 7.34
C CYS A 32 -4.22 4.12 8.55
N GLU A 33 -4.36 4.84 9.68
CA GLU A 33 -5.04 4.31 10.87
C GLU A 33 -6.51 3.95 10.58
N ALA A 34 -7.23 4.78 9.80
CA ALA A 34 -8.61 4.52 9.43
C ALA A 34 -8.76 3.31 8.49
N ASP A 35 -7.82 3.12 7.55
CA ASP A 35 -7.74 1.92 6.71
C ASP A 35 -7.50 0.66 7.55
N CYS A 36 -6.64 0.72 8.58
CA CYS A 36 -6.44 -0.39 9.52
C CYS A 36 -7.74 -0.75 10.27
N GLU A 37 -8.48 0.26 10.76
CA GLU A 37 -9.75 0.06 11.45
C GLU A 37 -10.82 -0.54 10.53
N GLU A 38 -10.94 -0.05 9.30
CA GLU A 38 -11.87 -0.57 8.29
C GLU A 38 -11.58 -2.04 7.97
N SER A 39 -10.31 -2.35 7.68
CA SER A 39 -9.87 -3.72 7.36
C SER A 39 -10.13 -4.68 8.51
N THR A 40 -9.87 -4.24 9.75
CA THR A 40 -10.12 -5.04 10.94
C THR A 40 -11.62 -5.29 11.14
N ALA A 41 -12.46 -4.28 10.94
CA ALA A 41 -13.90 -4.42 11.04
C ALA A 41 -14.46 -5.42 10.01
N GLU A 42 -13.94 -5.40 8.77
CA GLU A 42 -14.30 -6.39 7.76
C GLU A 42 -13.83 -7.80 8.16
N CYS A 43 -12.60 -7.94 8.65
CA CYS A 43 -12.06 -9.21 9.14
C CYS A 43 -12.94 -9.78 10.27
N GLU A 44 -13.29 -8.97 11.26
CA GLU A 44 -14.16 -9.39 12.36
C GLU A 44 -15.54 -9.81 11.87
N ARG A 45 -16.12 -9.09 10.91
CA ARG A 45 -17.41 -9.42 10.30
C ARG A 45 -17.35 -10.80 9.65
N VAL A 46 -16.35 -11.03 8.79
CA VAL A 46 -16.13 -12.32 8.11
C VAL A 46 -15.94 -13.45 9.13
N CYS A 47 -15.13 -13.23 10.17
CA CYS A 47 -14.92 -14.22 11.24
C CYS A 47 -16.22 -14.58 11.95
N ARG A 48 -17.06 -13.60 12.27
CA ARG A 48 -18.35 -13.83 12.94
C ARG A 48 -19.35 -14.54 12.03
N GLU A 49 -19.37 -14.20 10.75
CA GLU A 49 -20.31 -14.78 9.78
C GLU A 49 -19.91 -16.19 9.33
N HIS A 50 -18.61 -16.49 9.24
CA HIS A 50 -18.13 -17.68 8.52
C HIS A 50 -17.23 -18.63 9.33
N ALA A 51 -16.57 -18.20 10.40
CA ALA A 51 -15.56 -19.03 11.06
C ALA A 51 -16.15 -20.11 12.00
N GLY A 52 -17.42 -20.01 12.38
CA GLY A 52 -18.08 -20.97 13.26
C GLY A 52 -17.32 -21.19 14.56
N GLU A 53 -16.97 -22.45 14.87
CA GLU A 53 -16.19 -22.81 16.06
C GLU A 53 -14.78 -22.17 16.09
N GLY A 54 -14.27 -21.75 14.94
CA GLY A 54 -12.98 -21.05 14.79
C GLY A 54 -13.03 -19.54 15.06
N ALA A 55 -14.21 -18.95 15.30
CA ALA A 55 -14.38 -17.49 15.37
C ALA A 55 -13.46 -16.83 16.40
N GLY A 56 -13.23 -17.43 17.57
CA GLY A 56 -12.33 -16.87 18.58
C GLY A 56 -10.89 -16.71 18.09
N ARG A 57 -10.35 -17.72 17.38
CA ARG A 57 -9.00 -17.66 16.80
C ARG A 57 -8.92 -16.71 15.62
N CYS A 58 -9.97 -16.67 14.80
CA CYS A 58 -10.08 -15.77 13.67
C CYS A 58 -10.07 -14.29 14.12
N LEU A 59 -10.88 -13.95 15.14
CA LEU A 59 -10.92 -12.61 15.71
C LEU A 59 -9.58 -12.20 16.33
N GLN A 60 -8.90 -13.12 17.00
CA GLN A 60 -7.57 -12.89 17.55
C GLN A 60 -6.57 -12.54 16.44
N ALA A 61 -6.59 -13.27 15.32
CA ALA A 61 -5.74 -12.97 14.18
C ALA A 61 -6.05 -11.58 13.56
N CYS A 62 -7.34 -11.20 13.46
CA CYS A 62 -7.69 -9.85 12.99
C CYS A 62 -7.07 -8.76 13.88
N LYS A 63 -7.05 -8.96 15.21
CA LYS A 63 -6.46 -8.00 16.17
C LYS A 63 -4.93 -7.95 16.10
N GLU A 64 -4.28 -9.06 15.80
CA GLU A 64 -2.83 -9.09 15.58
C GLU A 64 -2.46 -8.30 14.32
N VAL A 65 -3.20 -8.50 13.23
CA VAL A 65 -3.03 -7.73 11.99
C VAL A 65 -3.33 -6.24 12.19
N GLU A 66 -4.37 -5.89 12.93
CA GLU A 66 -4.67 -4.50 13.31
C GLU A 66 -3.46 -3.85 13.99
N ALA A 67 -2.89 -4.51 14.99
CA ALA A 67 -1.76 -3.99 15.75
C ALA A 67 -0.51 -3.78 14.88
N GLU A 68 -0.23 -4.70 13.94
CA GLU A 68 0.88 -4.53 12.99
C GLU A 68 0.61 -3.39 12.00
N CYS A 69 -0.60 -3.30 11.45
CA CYS A 69 -1.00 -2.21 10.55
C CYS A 69 -0.83 -0.84 11.22
N PHE A 70 -1.33 -0.68 12.44
CA PHE A 70 -1.16 0.56 13.21
C PHE A 70 0.32 0.87 13.49
N LYS A 71 1.15 -0.16 13.69
CA LYS A 71 2.59 0.00 13.87
C LYS A 71 3.24 0.54 12.60
N GLU A 72 2.89 0.00 11.43
CA GLU A 72 3.36 0.49 10.13
C GLU A 72 2.91 1.93 9.86
N CYS A 73 1.69 2.32 10.26
CA CYS A 73 1.23 3.71 10.14
C CYS A 73 2.01 4.72 11.00
N ASN A 74 2.72 4.23 12.03
CA ASN A 74 3.40 5.05 13.03
C ASN A 74 4.93 4.95 12.99
N GLU A 75 5.48 3.94 12.31
CA GLU A 75 6.91 3.78 12.08
C GLU A 75 7.30 4.44 10.74
N PRO A 76 8.37 5.24 10.70
CA PRO A 76 8.91 5.68 9.42
C PRO A 76 9.40 4.46 8.64
N ASP A 77 9.03 4.36 7.37
CA ASP A 77 9.64 3.44 6.41
C ASP A 77 11.17 3.51 6.53
N THR A 78 11.78 2.51 7.16
CA THR A 78 13.25 2.32 7.15
C THR A 78 13.67 1.39 6.01
N SER A 79 12.82 1.26 4.98
CA SER A 79 13.10 0.51 3.76
C SER A 79 14.07 1.31 2.86
N ASP A 80 15.29 1.55 3.35
CA ASP A 80 16.46 1.93 2.55
C ASP A 80 17.18 0.62 2.16
N GLU A 81 16.88 0.09 0.97
CA GLU A 81 17.73 -0.86 0.23
C GLU A 81 17.89 -0.43 -1.24
#